data_AF-A0A4U9HUD3-F1
#
_entry.id   AF-A0A4U9HUD3-F1
#
_cell.length_a   1.000
_cell.length_b   1.000
_cell.length_c   1.000
_cell.angle_alpha   90.00
_cell.angle_beta   90.00
_cell.angle_gamma   90.00
#
_symmetry.space_group_name_H-M   'P 1'
#
loop_
_entity.id
_entity.type
_entity.pdbx_description
1 polymer ?
#
loop_
_entity_poly.entity_id
_entity_poly.type
_entity_poly.pdbx_seq_one_letter_code
_entity_poly.pdbx_strand_id
1 'polypeptide(L)'
;MIADEQFNLRAVEWEEHSNRMVELLNIHYRAQGYERISASNPGGLSDKLTAWFEGDLSIIDTLPTATAGTPFQREVWAALRSIPCGQVMHYGQLAAQLGRPGAARAVGAANGSNPVSIVVPCHRVIGRNGTLTGYAGGVQRKEWLLRHEGYLLL
;
A
#
# COMPACT_ATOMS: atom_id res chain seq x y z
N MET A 1 -8.94 -3.00 8.56
CA MET A 1 -8.12 -1.77 8.52
C MET A 1 -7.90 -1.24 9.93
N ILE A 2 -6.84 -0.47 10.16
CA ILE A 2 -6.46 0.10 11.46
C ILE A 2 -5.98 1.54 11.23
N ALA A 3 -6.51 2.46 12.03
CA ALA A 3 -6.13 3.87 12.04
C ALA A 3 -5.73 4.31 13.45
N ASP A 4 -4.97 5.39 13.55
CA ASP A 4 -4.66 6.05 14.82
C ASP A 4 -5.81 6.98 15.26
N GLU A 5 -5.61 7.63 16.42
CA GLU A 5 -6.57 8.56 17.01
C GLU A 5 -6.78 9.85 16.21
N GLN A 6 -5.89 10.17 15.25
CA GLN A 6 -6.07 11.24 14.27
C GLN A 6 -6.64 10.73 12.94
N PHE A 7 -7.12 9.49 12.90
CA PHE A 7 -7.69 8.82 11.73
C PHE A 7 -6.71 8.65 10.56
N ASN A 8 -5.39 8.63 10.81
CA ASN A 8 -4.43 8.19 9.80
C ASN A 8 -4.38 6.68 9.75
N LEU A 9 -4.46 6.11 8.55
CA LEU A 9 -4.27 4.69 8.35
C LEU A 9 -2.85 4.26 8.76
N ARG A 10 -2.79 3.30 9.69
CA ARG A 10 -1.56 2.64 10.14
C ARG A 10 -1.40 1.27 9.50
N ALA A 11 -2.52 0.57 9.24
CA ALA A 11 -2.52 -0.67 8.50
C ALA A 11 -3.82 -0.89 7.71
N VAL A 12 -3.70 -1.45 6.51
CA VAL A 12 -4.81 -1.94 5.69
C VAL A 12 -4.36 -3.26 5.12
N GLU A 13 -5.17 -4.29 5.27
CA GLU A 13 -4.87 -5.61 4.78
C GLU A 13 -6.15 -6.39 4.50
N TRP A 14 -6.04 -7.37 3.61
CA TRP A 14 -7.06 -8.38 3.37
C TRP A 14 -7.29 -9.25 4.62
N GLU A 15 -8.53 -9.67 4.83
CA GLU A 15 -8.92 -10.42 6.03
C GLU A 15 -8.12 -11.72 6.20
N GLU A 16 -7.87 -12.44 5.10
CA GLU A 16 -7.12 -13.71 5.13
C GLU A 16 -5.63 -13.50 5.47
N HIS A 17 -5.16 -12.25 5.43
CA HIS A 17 -3.78 -11.84 5.74
C HIS A 17 -3.68 -11.05 7.05
N SER A 18 -4.69 -11.15 7.92
CA SER A 18 -4.73 -10.47 9.22
C SER A 18 -3.53 -10.78 10.13
N ASN A 19 -2.94 -11.99 10.03
CA ASN A 19 -1.71 -12.33 10.74
C ASN A 19 -0.53 -11.43 10.32
N ARG A 20 -0.34 -11.23 9.01
CA ARG A 20 0.69 -10.31 8.46
C ARG A 20 0.44 -8.88 8.92
N MET A 21 -0.81 -8.45 8.97
CA MET A 21 -1.16 -7.11 9.49
C MET A 21 -0.67 -6.93 10.92
N VAL A 22 -0.92 -7.92 11.80
CA VAL A 22 -0.45 -7.90 13.20
C VAL A 22 1.08 -7.93 13.29
N GLU A 23 1.74 -8.75 12.47
CA GLU A 23 3.21 -8.79 12.41
C GLU A 23 3.79 -7.42 12.03
N LEU A 24 3.26 -6.78 10.99
CA LEU A 24 3.72 -5.45 10.57
C LEU A 24 3.44 -4.39 11.63
N LEU A 25 2.28 -4.44 12.29
CA LEU A 25 2.01 -3.56 13.42
C LEU A 25 3.05 -3.72 14.52
N ASN A 26 3.40 -4.97 14.87
CA ASN A 26 4.41 -5.24 15.87
C ASN A 26 5.79 -4.77 15.42
N ILE A 27 6.18 -4.97 14.17
CA ILE A 27 7.45 -4.48 13.64
C ILE A 27 7.54 -2.95 13.75
N HIS A 28 6.45 -2.26 13.46
CA HIS A 28 6.45 -0.81 13.29
C HIS A 28 6.12 -0.01 14.56
N TYR A 29 5.32 -0.57 15.47
CA TYR A 29 4.75 0.18 16.60
C TYR A 29 4.98 -0.45 17.98
N ARG A 30 5.54 -1.68 18.06
CA ARG A 30 5.73 -2.34 19.38
C ARG A 30 6.61 -1.56 20.35
N ALA A 31 7.57 -0.79 19.83
CA ALA A 31 8.52 -0.06 20.65
C ALA A 31 7.85 1.12 21.38
N GLN A 32 6.82 1.72 20.78
CA GLN A 32 6.01 2.78 21.39
C GLN A 32 4.87 2.22 22.23
N GLY A 33 4.48 0.96 21.99
CA GLY A 33 3.27 0.37 22.56
C GLY A 33 2.02 0.84 21.81
N TYR A 34 1.04 -0.05 21.67
CA TYR A 34 -0.26 0.31 21.13
C TYR A 34 -1.35 -0.58 21.73
N GLU A 35 -2.56 -0.04 21.82
CA GLU A 35 -3.77 -0.78 22.14
C GLU A 35 -4.69 -0.77 20.91
N ARG A 36 -5.40 -1.88 20.67
CA ARG A 36 -6.38 -1.98 19.57
C ARG A 36 -7.78 -1.94 20.15
N ILE A 37 -8.54 -0.94 19.76
CA ILE A 37 -9.94 -0.77 20.12
C ILE A 37 -10.78 -1.04 18.87
N SER A 38 -11.84 -1.84 19.02
CA SER A 38 -12.78 -2.05 17.94
C SER A 38 -13.61 -0.78 17.72
N ALA A 39 -13.75 -0.37 16.47
CA ALA A 39 -14.52 0.81 16.09
C ALA A 39 -15.30 0.53 14.79
N SER A 40 -16.49 1.10 14.69
CA SER A 40 -17.28 1.11 13.45
C SER A 40 -16.93 2.36 12.65
N ASN A 41 -16.45 2.18 11.42
CA ASN A 41 -16.13 3.25 10.48
C ASN A 41 -15.34 4.44 11.08
N PRO A 42 -14.14 4.19 11.66
CA PRO A 42 -13.37 5.24 12.32
C PRO A 42 -13.04 6.36 11.31
N GLY A 43 -13.47 7.59 11.62
CA GLY A 43 -13.22 8.76 10.77
C GLY A 43 -13.83 8.71 9.36
N GLY A 44 -14.83 7.86 9.12
CA GLY A 44 -15.42 7.68 7.78
C GLY A 44 -14.53 6.90 6.80
N LEU A 45 -13.44 6.30 7.28
CA LEU A 45 -12.43 5.67 6.43
C LEU A 45 -12.94 4.39 5.76
N SER A 46 -13.84 3.64 6.41
CA SER A 46 -14.43 2.42 5.84
C SER A 46 -15.35 2.75 4.68
N ASP A 47 -16.14 3.81 4.78
CA ASP A 47 -17.02 4.25 3.70
C ASP A 47 -16.21 4.72 2.49
N LYS A 48 -15.14 5.49 2.72
CA LYS A 48 -14.24 5.92 1.64
C LYS A 48 -13.60 4.72 0.92
N LEU A 49 -13.12 3.73 1.67
CA LEU A 49 -12.56 2.53 1.06
C LEU A 49 -13.64 1.73 0.30
N THR A 50 -14.88 1.71 0.80
CA THR A 50 -16.03 1.09 0.11
C THR A 50 -16.34 1.82 -1.20
N ALA A 51 -16.42 3.15 -1.19
CA ALA A 51 -16.64 3.95 -2.40
C ALA A 51 -15.56 3.70 -3.47
N TRP A 52 -14.30 3.47 -3.05
CA TRP A 52 -13.24 3.08 -3.98
C TRP A 52 -13.49 1.72 -4.62
N PHE A 53 -13.92 0.72 -3.84
CA PHE A 53 -14.33 -0.60 -4.36
C PHE A 53 -15.56 -0.50 -5.27
N GLU A 54 -16.45 0.46 -5.04
CA GLU A 54 -17.64 0.73 -5.87
C GLU A 54 -17.32 1.53 -7.15
N GLY A 55 -16.08 2.00 -7.31
CA GLY A 55 -15.59 2.62 -8.55
C GLY A 55 -15.30 4.11 -8.48
N ASP A 56 -15.51 4.78 -7.33
CA ASP A 56 -14.96 6.12 -7.12
C ASP A 56 -13.46 6.03 -6.85
N LEU A 57 -12.68 5.86 -7.92
CA LEU A 57 -11.24 5.66 -7.80
C LEU A 57 -10.51 6.87 -7.18
N SER A 58 -11.10 8.06 -7.25
CA SER A 58 -10.47 9.30 -6.77
C SER A 58 -10.45 9.41 -5.24
N ILE A 59 -11.38 8.75 -4.56
CA ILE A 59 -11.52 8.85 -3.10
C ILE A 59 -10.31 8.27 -2.35
N ILE A 60 -9.58 7.34 -2.96
CA ILE A 60 -8.43 6.65 -2.34
C ILE A 60 -7.32 7.64 -1.99
N ASP A 61 -7.15 8.70 -2.78
CA ASP A 61 -6.13 9.71 -2.56
C ASP A 61 -6.44 10.57 -1.32
N THR A 62 -7.71 10.61 -0.90
CA THR A 62 -8.16 11.34 0.29
C THR A 62 -7.96 10.58 1.59
N LEU A 63 -7.58 9.30 1.53
CA LEU A 63 -7.32 8.48 2.71
C LEU A 63 -5.95 8.83 3.31
N PRO A 64 -5.88 9.38 4.52
CA PRO A 64 -4.61 9.74 5.16
C PRO A 64 -3.86 8.48 5.61
N THR A 65 -2.53 8.51 5.53
CA THR A 65 -1.68 7.38 5.92
C THR A 65 -0.50 7.85 6.75
N ALA A 66 -0.16 7.10 7.81
CA ALA A 66 0.99 7.39 8.64
C ALA A 66 1.78 6.10 8.97
N THR A 67 2.72 5.76 8.10
CA THR A 67 3.49 4.51 8.20
C THR A 67 4.74 4.65 9.07
N ALA A 68 5.03 3.69 9.96
CA ALA A 68 6.22 3.70 10.84
C ALA A 68 7.34 2.72 10.39
N GLY A 69 7.81 2.88 9.14
CA GLY A 69 8.95 2.14 8.60
C GLY A 69 10.29 2.87 8.77
N THR A 70 11.38 2.27 8.30
CA THR A 70 12.68 2.92 8.15
C THR A 70 12.59 4.17 7.26
N PRO A 71 13.54 5.12 7.32
CA PRO A 71 13.54 6.29 6.43
C PRO A 71 13.41 5.90 4.95
N PHE A 72 14.14 4.89 4.50
CA PHE A 72 14.06 4.40 3.12
C PHE A 72 12.70 3.79 2.77
N GLN A 73 12.08 3.02 3.68
CA GLN A 73 10.74 2.50 3.45
C GLN A 73 9.72 3.63 3.30
N ARG A 74 9.79 4.66 4.16
CA ARG A 74 8.89 5.82 4.08
C ARG A 74 9.07 6.62 2.79
N GLU A 75 10.31 6.79 2.32
CA GLU A 75 10.60 7.39 1.01
C GLU A 75 9.93 6.60 -0.13
N VAL A 76 10.08 5.26 -0.13
CA VAL A 76 9.45 4.39 -1.14
C VAL A 76 7.93 4.51 -1.07
N TRP A 77 7.32 4.38 0.11
CA TRP A 77 5.86 4.42 0.27
C TRP A 77 5.26 5.78 -0.09
N ALA A 78 5.96 6.89 0.19
CA ALA A 78 5.56 8.21 -0.27
C ALA A 78 5.60 8.30 -1.81
N ALA A 79 6.65 7.77 -2.44
CA ALA A 79 6.74 7.74 -3.90
C ALA A 79 5.67 6.83 -4.54
N LEU A 80 5.29 5.71 -3.89
CA LEU A 80 4.17 4.88 -4.35
C LEU A 80 2.87 5.68 -4.47
N ARG A 81 2.57 6.55 -3.48
CA ARG A 81 1.37 7.40 -3.50
C ARG A 81 1.36 8.44 -4.63
N SER A 82 2.49 8.67 -5.31
CA SER A 82 2.54 9.54 -6.48
C SER A 82 2.12 8.86 -7.79
N ILE A 83 1.95 7.52 -7.80
CA ILE A 83 1.55 6.76 -8.98
C ILE A 83 0.02 6.79 -9.08
N PRO A 84 -0.59 7.43 -10.10
CA PRO A 84 -2.05 7.55 -10.20
C PRO A 84 -2.76 6.20 -10.42
N CYS A 85 -4.05 6.13 -10.09
CA CYS A 85 -4.92 5.02 -10.53
C CYS A 85 -4.83 4.82 -12.04
N GLY A 86 -4.78 3.56 -12.49
CA GLY A 86 -4.70 3.19 -13.90
C GLY A 86 -3.30 3.30 -14.51
N GLN A 87 -2.31 3.77 -13.73
CA GLN A 87 -0.91 3.81 -14.14
C GLN A 87 -0.05 2.83 -13.35
N VAL A 88 1.06 2.44 -13.97
CA VAL A 88 2.06 1.56 -13.36
C VAL A 88 3.44 2.17 -13.45
N MET A 89 4.32 1.74 -12.56
CA MET A 89 5.74 2.09 -12.58
C MET A 89 6.59 0.83 -12.46
N HIS A 90 7.76 0.80 -13.08
CA HIS A 90 8.70 -0.31 -12.90
C HIS A 90 9.59 -0.10 -11.68
N TYR A 91 9.98 -1.18 -11.00
CA TYR A 91 10.89 -1.11 -9.84
C TYR A 91 12.18 -0.33 -10.12
N GLY A 92 12.75 -0.46 -11.32
CA GLY A 92 13.94 0.29 -11.72
C GLY A 92 13.69 1.79 -11.93
N GLN A 93 12.51 2.16 -12.44
CA GLN A 93 12.11 3.56 -12.60
C GLN A 93 11.88 4.21 -11.24
N LEU A 94 11.16 3.52 -10.34
CA LEU A 94 10.94 3.99 -8.97
C LEU A 94 12.28 4.17 -8.22
N ALA A 95 13.22 3.23 -8.38
CA ALA A 95 14.55 3.36 -7.81
C ALA A 95 15.31 4.58 -8.36
N ALA A 96 15.23 4.84 -9.67
CA ALA A 96 15.83 6.01 -10.29
C ALA A 96 15.18 7.34 -9.82
N GLN A 97 13.85 7.39 -9.72
CA GLN A 97 13.11 8.54 -9.20
C GLN A 97 13.51 8.88 -7.75
N LEU A 98 13.81 7.86 -6.95
CA LEU A 98 14.31 8.01 -5.58
C LEU A 98 15.81 8.36 -5.50
N GLY A 99 16.46 8.66 -6.62
CA GLY A 99 17.89 9.00 -6.67
C GLY A 99 18.83 7.80 -6.41
N ARG A 100 18.32 6.57 -6.55
CA ARG A 100 19.03 5.32 -6.25
C ARG A 100 19.01 4.36 -7.45
N PRO A 101 19.54 4.76 -8.62
CA PRO A 101 19.55 3.89 -9.80
C PRO A 101 20.24 2.55 -9.48
N GLY A 102 19.66 1.45 -9.94
CA GLY A 102 20.13 0.09 -9.64
C GLY A 102 19.59 -0.54 -8.36
N ALA A 103 18.92 0.22 -7.48
CA ALA A 103 18.37 -0.29 -6.21
C ALA A 103 16.99 -0.99 -6.33
N ALA A 104 16.63 -1.53 -7.50
CA ALA A 104 15.32 -2.10 -7.77
C ALA A 104 14.93 -3.22 -6.77
N ARG A 105 15.89 -4.06 -6.35
CA ARG A 105 15.65 -5.12 -5.37
C ARG A 105 15.31 -4.56 -3.97
N ALA A 106 16.02 -3.52 -3.53
CA ALA A 106 15.77 -2.87 -2.25
C ALA A 106 14.40 -2.16 -2.26
N VAL A 107 14.06 -1.48 -3.36
CA VAL A 107 12.72 -0.92 -3.57
C VAL A 107 11.65 -2.00 -3.55
N GLY A 108 11.89 -3.16 -4.17
CA GLY A 108 10.99 -4.32 -4.11
C GLY A 108 10.73 -4.81 -2.69
N ALA A 109 11.76 -4.90 -1.86
CA ALA A 109 11.63 -5.28 -0.45
C ALA A 109 10.85 -4.22 0.36
N ALA A 110 11.12 -2.93 0.13
CA ALA A 110 10.35 -1.83 0.74
C ALA A 110 8.87 -1.84 0.29
N ASN A 111 8.60 -2.07 -1.00
CA ASN A 111 7.26 -2.21 -1.56
C ASN A 111 6.50 -3.38 -0.90
N GLY A 112 7.16 -4.53 -0.74
CA GLY A 112 6.59 -5.72 -0.11
C GLY A 112 6.39 -5.62 1.40
N SER A 113 6.97 -4.62 2.07
CA SER A 113 6.78 -4.36 3.51
C SER A 113 5.76 -3.25 3.79
N ASN A 114 5.04 -2.78 2.76
CA ASN A 114 3.95 -1.83 2.94
C ASN A 114 2.88 -2.39 3.90
N PRO A 115 2.56 -1.69 5.01
CA PRO A 115 1.50 -2.08 5.94
C PRO A 115 0.11 -1.56 5.55
N VAL A 116 0.02 -0.63 4.60
CA VAL A 116 -1.24 -0.01 4.18
C VAL A 116 -1.55 -0.42 2.74
N SER A 117 -1.92 -1.69 2.54
CA SER A 117 -2.31 -2.23 1.23
C SER A 117 -3.42 -1.37 0.60
N ILE A 118 -3.47 -1.36 -0.74
CA ILE A 118 -4.43 -0.59 -1.57
C ILE A 118 -4.18 0.92 -1.52
N VAL A 119 -4.23 1.54 -0.33
CA VAL A 119 -4.12 3.00 -0.14
C VAL A 119 -2.70 3.51 -0.38
N VAL A 120 -1.69 2.79 0.10
CA VAL A 120 -0.32 2.93 -0.42
C VAL A 120 -0.21 1.92 -1.57
N PRO A 121 -0.18 2.35 -2.84
CA PRO A 121 -0.54 1.50 -3.96
C PRO A 121 0.64 0.64 -4.44
N CYS A 122 1.10 -0.28 -3.60
CA CYS A 122 2.22 -1.18 -3.89
C CYS A 122 1.92 -2.18 -5.02
N HIS A 123 0.66 -2.35 -5.42
CA HIS A 123 0.23 -3.12 -6.59
C HIS A 123 0.52 -2.40 -7.92
N ARG A 124 0.68 -1.07 -7.92
CA ARG A 124 1.00 -0.27 -9.13
C ARG A 124 2.46 -0.38 -9.57
N VAL A 125 3.32 -1.09 -8.82
CA VAL A 125 4.72 -1.31 -9.20
C VAL A 125 4.93 -2.72 -9.75
N ILE A 126 5.46 -2.83 -10.97
CA ILE A 126 5.58 -4.10 -11.70
C ILE A 126 6.99 -4.35 -12.24
N GLY A 127 7.27 -5.58 -12.66
CA GLY A 127 8.52 -5.93 -13.35
C GLY A 127 8.65 -5.23 -14.71
N ARG A 128 9.88 -5.09 -15.22
CA ARG A 128 10.18 -4.37 -16.48
C ARG A 128 9.48 -4.95 -17.72
N ASN A 129 9.14 -6.24 -17.71
CA ASN A 129 8.49 -6.94 -18.82
C ASN A 129 6.98 -7.13 -18.56
N GLY A 130 6.35 -6.25 -17.78
CA GLY A 130 4.95 -6.41 -17.36
C GLY A 130 4.70 -7.50 -16.32
N THR A 131 5.75 -8.23 -15.90
CA THR A 131 5.60 -9.35 -14.96
C THR A 131 5.04 -8.89 -13.62
N LEU A 132 3.90 -9.45 -13.25
CA LEU A 132 3.31 -9.30 -11.93
C LEU A 132 4.00 -10.27 -10.98
N THR A 133 4.95 -9.77 -10.20
CA THR A 133 5.58 -10.51 -9.11
C THR A 133 5.27 -9.85 -7.79
N GLY A 134 5.38 -10.63 -6.71
CA GLY A 134 5.44 -10.15 -5.33
C GLY A 134 4.29 -9.22 -4.93
N TYR A 135 3.22 -9.80 -4.38
CA TYR A 135 2.18 -9.04 -3.71
C TYR A 135 1.78 -9.78 -2.44
N ALA A 136 1.65 -9.06 -1.32
CA ALA A 136 1.30 -9.65 -0.04
C ALA A 136 -0.04 -10.41 -0.12
N GLY A 137 -1.03 -9.84 -0.82
CA GLY A 137 -2.30 -10.49 -1.12
C GLY A 137 -2.25 -11.48 -2.30
N GLY A 138 -1.09 -11.84 -2.85
CA GLY A 138 -0.96 -12.72 -4.01
C GLY A 138 -1.18 -12.05 -5.37
N VAL A 139 -0.61 -12.65 -6.43
CA VAL A 139 -0.57 -12.06 -7.78
C VAL A 139 -1.96 -11.82 -8.37
N GLN A 140 -2.92 -12.72 -8.11
CA GLN A 140 -4.30 -12.57 -8.58
C GLN A 140 -4.97 -11.30 -8.05
N ARG A 141 -4.75 -10.97 -6.77
CA ARG A 141 -5.27 -9.72 -6.19
C ARG A 141 -4.60 -8.50 -6.81
N LYS A 142 -3.28 -8.56 -7.04
CA LYS A 142 -2.55 -7.48 -7.74
C LYS A 142 -3.11 -7.22 -9.14
N GLU A 143 -3.37 -8.29 -9.91
CA GLU A 143 -4.01 -8.19 -11.22
C GLU A 143 -5.42 -7.59 -11.13
N TRP A 144 -6.25 -8.07 -10.20
CA TRP A 144 -7.59 -7.55 -10.00
C TRP A 144 -7.59 -6.05 -9.68
N LEU A 145 -6.73 -5.61 -8.75
CA LEU A 145 -6.59 -4.19 -8.38
C LEU A 145 -6.19 -3.33 -9.58
N LEU A 146 -5.23 -3.79 -10.38
CA LEU A 146 -4.80 -3.08 -11.59
C LEU A 146 -5.95 -2.94 -12.59
N ARG A 147 -6.71 -4.02 -12.81
CA ARG A 147 -7.89 -3.99 -13.71
C ARG A 147 -8.99 -3.09 -13.18
N HIS A 148 -9.29 -3.14 -11.87
CA HIS A 148 -10.26 -2.26 -11.21
C HIS A 148 -9.90 -0.78 -11.39
N GLU A 149 -8.61 -0.47 -11.33
CA GLU A 149 -8.11 0.89 -11.56
C GLU A 149 -8.02 1.29 -13.05
N GLY A 150 -8.42 0.41 -13.98
CA GLY A 150 -8.42 0.69 -15.42
C GLY A 150 -7.10 0.39 -16.16
N TYR A 151 -6.14 -0.29 -15.52
CA TYR A 151 -4.93 -0.75 -16.20
C TYR A 151 -5.22 -2.03 -17.01
N LEU A 152 -5.02 -1.96 -18.32
CA LEU A 152 -5.17 -3.09 -19.23
C LEU A 152 -3.85 -3.87 -19.30
N LEU A 153 -3.87 -5.11 -18.81
CA LEU A 153 -2.79 -6.08 -19.03
C LEU A 153 -2.86 -6.54 -20.49
N LEU A 154 -1.93 -6.05 -21.31
CA LEU A 154 -1.71 -6.48 -22.70
C LEU A 154 -0.74 -7.67 -22.76
#